data_AF-A0A832XZR5-F1
#
_entry.id   AF-A0A832XZR5-F1
#
_cell.length_a   1.000
_cell.length_b   1.000
_cell.length_c   1.000
_cell.angle_alpha   90.00
_cell.angle_beta   90.00
_cell.angle_gamma   90.00
#
_symmetry.space_group_name_H-M   'P 1'
#
loop_
_entity.id
_entity.type
_entity.pdbx_description
1 polymer ?
#
loop_
_entity_poly.entity_id
_entity_poly.type
_entity_poly.pdbx_seq_one_letter_code
_entity_poly.pdbx_strand_id
1 'polypeptide(L)'
;MPEYWRYPFLPSASKILDGVSLSSLLDDHYYAEARALALIRLETSATSGRIDIEGPPINDESDIVLGYVISRLVLAAAENQALVNYVALSEARRAERFLDSEADEGLVEIANSLGITTLELNGSGFNLNFIDYVRAASNLREGDWKLSNRGVSNGVVTLSRRTVVRLMREVIRQHLEELPEAPREIKDQFEGTIDDLRSKVSKTFVERIGGLNDVVGERQAEAMKELGRFDLSKAPPCFNLNLMDLQAGVNLAHPSRFFITTFLSSLNQDPEAVMRLFATAPDFKEAYTRYQVEHITGKTSSTKYSPPKCDTLVSSGVCPGPNALCRQIRHPLSYYRVMAESEKDSTIRMERILLAALKKEEYPAQLLKQNMANIGEVDFSYPEKIEIRKLSAALKNKDASQVRVKVSHFQGRVYSVDIPGEERKMWITKAVLNLREGNVDYDCLPLTDWKVALPINEASYKSQEIDLVVKPMEIVFHDNESPRKMFMVLDVVD
;
A
#
# COMPACT_ATOMS: atom_id res chain seq x y z
N MET A 1 -20.21 -28.13 -23.60
CA MET A 1 -20.50 -26.70 -23.37
C MET A 1 -20.56 -26.49 -21.87
N PRO A 2 -19.89 -25.46 -21.34
CA PRO A 2 -19.96 -25.13 -19.93
C PRO A 2 -21.42 -24.82 -19.57
N GLU A 3 -21.89 -25.35 -18.45
CA GLU A 3 -23.18 -24.91 -17.90
C GLU A 3 -23.03 -23.48 -17.39
N TYR A 4 -23.84 -22.54 -17.90
CA TYR A 4 -23.64 -21.10 -17.67
C TYR A 4 -23.91 -20.71 -16.21
N TRP A 5 -24.73 -21.46 -15.49
CA TRP A 5 -24.91 -21.23 -14.06
C TRP A 5 -23.60 -21.39 -13.27
N ARG A 6 -22.62 -22.18 -13.75
CA ARG A 6 -21.29 -22.33 -13.14
C ARG A 6 -20.37 -21.14 -13.45
N TYR A 7 -20.50 -20.58 -14.65
CA TYR A 7 -19.65 -19.50 -15.17
C TYR A 7 -20.48 -18.36 -15.80
N PRO A 8 -21.30 -17.64 -15.01
CA PRO A 8 -22.26 -16.67 -15.55
C PRO A 8 -21.60 -15.41 -16.14
N PHE A 9 -20.30 -15.23 -15.89
CA PHE A 9 -19.48 -14.15 -16.42
C PHE A 9 -18.91 -14.43 -17.82
N LEU A 10 -19.07 -15.64 -18.36
CA LEU A 10 -18.58 -15.94 -19.71
C LEU A 10 -19.39 -15.17 -20.75
N PRO A 11 -18.75 -14.64 -21.81
CA PRO A 11 -19.46 -13.94 -22.88
C PRO A 11 -20.61 -14.75 -23.49
N SER A 12 -20.48 -16.08 -23.55
CA SER A 12 -21.51 -16.99 -24.06
C SER A 12 -22.79 -17.04 -23.22
N ALA A 13 -22.72 -16.69 -21.92
CA ALA A 13 -23.88 -16.66 -21.03
C ALA A 13 -24.83 -15.49 -21.34
N SER A 14 -24.36 -14.47 -22.06
CA SER A 14 -25.17 -13.31 -22.51
C SER A 14 -26.40 -13.71 -23.32
N LYS A 15 -26.40 -14.87 -23.99
CA LYS A 15 -27.56 -15.37 -24.74
C LYS A 15 -28.82 -15.53 -23.88
N ILE A 16 -28.69 -15.73 -22.57
CA ILE A 16 -29.84 -15.80 -21.64
C ILE A 16 -30.55 -14.44 -21.51
N LEU A 17 -29.89 -13.35 -21.92
CA LEU A 17 -30.47 -12.01 -21.96
C LEU A 17 -31.27 -11.72 -23.24
N ASP A 18 -31.27 -12.63 -24.23
CA ASP A 18 -32.00 -12.44 -25.48
C ASP A 18 -33.51 -12.25 -25.20
N GLY A 19 -34.03 -11.06 -25.52
CA GLY A 19 -35.44 -10.70 -25.28
C GLY A 19 -35.76 -10.26 -23.85
N VAL A 20 -34.77 -10.16 -22.96
CA VAL A 20 -34.94 -9.64 -21.60
C VAL A 20 -34.72 -8.13 -21.58
N SER A 21 -35.76 -7.38 -21.25
CA SER A 21 -35.63 -5.93 -21.03
C SER A 21 -35.18 -5.63 -19.60
N LEU A 22 -34.43 -4.53 -19.43
CA LEU A 22 -34.04 -4.05 -18.10
C LEU A 22 -35.24 -3.80 -17.18
N SER A 23 -36.31 -3.19 -17.70
CA SER A 23 -37.54 -2.96 -16.94
C SER A 23 -38.15 -4.25 -16.42
N SER A 24 -38.21 -5.28 -17.27
CA SER A 24 -38.74 -6.57 -16.85
C SER A 24 -37.86 -7.18 -15.76
N LEU A 25 -36.54 -7.17 -15.96
CA LEU A 25 -35.58 -7.73 -15.01
C LEU A 25 -35.68 -7.09 -13.60
N LEU A 26 -35.92 -5.77 -13.54
CA LEU A 26 -36.02 -5.01 -12.28
C LEU A 26 -37.40 -5.10 -11.63
N ASP A 27 -38.48 -5.09 -12.42
CA ASP A 27 -39.82 -4.79 -11.93
C ASP A 27 -40.80 -5.99 -12.07
N ASP A 28 -40.58 -6.90 -13.03
CA ASP A 28 -41.51 -8.01 -13.31
C ASP A 28 -41.40 -9.11 -12.23
N HIS A 29 -42.55 -9.68 -11.85
CA HIS A 29 -42.63 -10.78 -10.89
C HIS A 29 -41.96 -12.05 -11.41
N TYR A 30 -41.91 -12.26 -12.73
CA TYR A 30 -41.24 -13.42 -13.33
C TYR A 30 -39.76 -13.53 -12.94
N TYR A 31 -39.07 -12.39 -12.76
CA TYR A 31 -37.65 -12.35 -12.37
C TYR A 31 -37.43 -12.16 -10.86
N ALA A 32 -38.43 -12.43 -10.02
CA ALA A 32 -38.32 -12.27 -8.58
C ALA A 32 -37.22 -13.17 -7.98
N GLU A 33 -37.10 -14.41 -8.46
CA GLU A 33 -36.08 -15.35 -8.00
C GLU A 33 -34.67 -14.88 -8.42
N ALA A 34 -34.49 -14.46 -9.67
CA ALA A 34 -33.25 -13.86 -10.14
C ALA A 34 -32.81 -12.66 -9.28
N ARG A 35 -33.75 -11.78 -8.88
CA ARG A 35 -33.46 -10.68 -7.95
C ARG A 35 -33.06 -11.18 -6.56
N ALA A 36 -33.76 -12.17 -6.01
CA ALA A 36 -33.42 -12.77 -4.71
C ALA A 36 -32.00 -13.37 -4.73
N LEU A 37 -31.67 -14.15 -5.77
CA LEU A 37 -30.34 -14.72 -5.96
C LEU A 37 -29.26 -13.64 -6.13
N ALA A 38 -29.56 -12.53 -6.80
CA ALA A 38 -28.65 -11.39 -6.91
C ALA A 38 -28.32 -10.78 -5.54
N LEU A 39 -29.34 -10.60 -4.69
CA LEU A 39 -29.15 -10.05 -3.34
C LEU A 39 -28.37 -11.01 -2.44
N ILE A 40 -28.70 -12.29 -2.45
CA ILE A 40 -27.94 -13.34 -1.74
C ILE A 40 -26.48 -13.31 -2.17
N ARG A 41 -26.21 -13.22 -3.48
CA ARG A 41 -24.86 -13.14 -4.05
C ARG A 41 -24.07 -11.95 -3.50
N LEU A 42 -24.67 -10.76 -3.43
CA LEU A 42 -24.02 -9.55 -2.91
C LEU A 42 -23.79 -9.62 -1.40
N GLU A 43 -24.80 -10.03 -0.64
CA GLU A 43 -24.75 -10.07 0.83
C GLU A 43 -23.77 -11.12 1.35
N THR A 44 -23.82 -12.33 0.79
CA THR A 44 -22.91 -13.41 1.20
C THR A 44 -21.47 -13.09 0.82
N SER A 45 -21.25 -12.37 -0.30
CA SER A 45 -19.95 -11.82 -0.65
C SER A 45 -19.46 -10.79 0.38
N ALA A 46 -20.29 -9.79 0.74
CA ALA A 46 -19.92 -8.73 1.68
C ALA A 46 -19.72 -9.23 3.13
N THR A 47 -20.50 -10.23 3.55
CA THR A 47 -20.49 -10.75 4.92
C THR A 47 -19.49 -11.88 5.13
N SER A 48 -19.40 -12.82 4.18
CA SER A 48 -18.64 -14.07 4.34
C SER A 48 -17.54 -14.29 3.29
N GLY A 49 -17.46 -13.44 2.26
CA GLY A 49 -16.46 -13.56 1.18
C GLY A 49 -16.63 -14.81 0.32
N ARG A 50 -17.87 -15.33 0.25
CA ARG A 50 -18.26 -16.54 -0.49
C ARG A 50 -19.64 -16.38 -1.07
N ILE A 51 -19.86 -16.99 -2.22
CA ILE A 51 -21.18 -17.16 -2.84
C ILE A 51 -21.50 -18.65 -2.85
N ASP A 52 -22.56 -19.04 -2.16
CA ASP A 52 -23.08 -20.40 -2.13
C ASP A 52 -24.50 -20.41 -2.66
N ILE A 53 -24.60 -20.53 -3.98
CA ILE A 53 -25.86 -20.64 -4.72
C ILE A 53 -25.85 -22.02 -5.36
N GLU A 54 -26.85 -22.82 -5.01
CA GLU A 54 -27.05 -24.17 -5.54
C GLU A 54 -27.50 -24.10 -7.01
N GLY A 55 -27.01 -25.03 -7.82
CA GLY A 55 -27.38 -25.13 -9.23
C GLY A 55 -28.72 -25.84 -9.46
N PRO A 56 -29.05 -26.12 -10.73
CA PRO A 56 -30.20 -26.94 -11.07
C PRO A 56 -30.15 -28.33 -10.40
N PRO A 57 -31.30 -28.89 -9.99
CA PRO A 57 -32.66 -28.37 -10.20
C PRO A 57 -33.17 -27.43 -9.09
N ILE A 58 -32.33 -27.04 -8.13
CA ILE A 58 -32.78 -26.24 -6.97
C ILE A 58 -33.06 -24.80 -7.39
N ASN A 59 -32.17 -24.22 -8.19
CA ASN A 59 -32.39 -22.94 -8.84
C ASN A 59 -32.26 -23.12 -10.35
N ASP A 60 -33.14 -22.49 -11.12
CA ASP A 60 -33.08 -22.54 -12.57
C ASP A 60 -31.82 -21.82 -13.09
N GLU A 61 -31.24 -22.38 -14.15
CA GLU A 61 -30.02 -21.83 -14.75
C GLU A 61 -30.20 -20.38 -15.20
N SER A 62 -31.39 -20.05 -15.74
CA SER A 62 -31.74 -18.68 -16.13
C SER A 62 -31.71 -17.72 -14.95
N ASP A 63 -32.29 -18.10 -13.80
CA ASP A 63 -32.36 -17.22 -12.62
C ASP A 63 -30.99 -16.99 -12.01
N ILE A 64 -30.11 -18.00 -12.01
CA ILE A 64 -28.74 -17.86 -11.52
C ILE A 64 -27.94 -16.88 -12.38
N VAL A 65 -28.06 -16.98 -13.71
CA VAL A 65 -27.35 -16.12 -14.67
C VAL A 65 -27.92 -14.70 -14.64
N LEU A 66 -29.25 -14.55 -14.65
CA LEU A 66 -29.90 -13.24 -14.51
C LEU A 66 -29.60 -12.59 -13.16
N GLY A 67 -29.55 -13.37 -12.09
CA GLY A 67 -29.14 -12.90 -10.77
C GLY A 67 -27.68 -12.41 -10.73
N TYR A 68 -26.78 -13.05 -11.47
CA TYR A 68 -25.43 -12.51 -11.67
C TYR A 68 -25.47 -11.16 -12.38
N VAL A 69 -26.24 -11.02 -13.45
CA VAL A 69 -26.36 -9.75 -14.21
C VAL A 69 -26.95 -8.63 -13.33
N ILE A 70 -28.02 -8.91 -12.59
CA ILE A 70 -28.61 -7.96 -11.63
C ILE A 70 -27.57 -7.55 -10.58
N SER A 71 -26.80 -8.50 -10.03
CA SER A 71 -25.76 -8.18 -9.05
C SER A 71 -24.70 -7.23 -9.61
N ARG A 72 -24.31 -7.41 -10.88
CA ARG A 72 -23.37 -6.51 -11.58
C ARG A 72 -23.95 -5.11 -11.80
N LEU A 73 -25.25 -5.01 -12.12
CA LEU A 73 -25.95 -3.72 -12.21
C LEU A 73 -26.01 -3.00 -10.85
N VAL A 74 -26.31 -3.74 -9.78
CA VAL A 74 -26.35 -3.17 -8.42
C VAL A 74 -24.96 -2.69 -7.99
N LEU A 75 -23.89 -3.42 -8.30
CA LEU A 75 -22.52 -2.98 -8.03
C LEU A 75 -22.14 -1.70 -8.78
N ALA A 76 -22.52 -1.59 -10.04
CA ALA A 76 -22.33 -0.37 -10.83
C ALA A 76 -23.10 0.82 -10.25
N ALA A 77 -24.21 0.57 -9.55
CA ALA A 77 -25.02 1.58 -8.89
C ALA A 77 -24.61 1.92 -7.46
N ALA A 78 -23.90 1.02 -6.78
CA ALA A 78 -23.43 1.23 -5.42
C ALA A 78 -22.18 2.13 -5.33
N GLU A 79 -21.42 2.25 -6.43
CA GLU A 79 -20.19 3.06 -6.53
C GLU A 79 -19.16 2.76 -5.42
N ASN A 80 -19.12 1.51 -4.94
CA ASN A 80 -18.25 1.06 -3.86
C ASN A 80 -17.25 0.02 -4.37
N GLN A 81 -16.01 0.44 -4.62
CA GLN A 81 -14.97 -0.44 -5.18
C GLN A 81 -14.62 -1.60 -4.25
N ALA A 82 -14.68 -1.41 -2.92
CA ALA A 82 -14.44 -2.50 -2.00
C ALA A 82 -15.52 -3.59 -2.16
N LEU A 83 -16.80 -3.22 -2.25
CA LEU A 83 -17.87 -4.17 -2.50
C LEU A 83 -17.69 -4.92 -3.84
N VAL A 84 -17.28 -4.21 -4.89
CA VAL A 84 -16.94 -4.82 -6.20
C VAL A 84 -15.85 -5.88 -6.03
N ASN A 85 -14.77 -5.55 -5.32
CA ASN A 85 -13.64 -6.46 -5.11
C ASN A 85 -14.03 -7.69 -4.27
N TYR A 86 -14.88 -7.51 -3.25
CA TYR A 86 -15.42 -8.61 -2.45
C TYR A 86 -16.24 -9.59 -3.30
N VAL A 87 -17.10 -9.08 -4.17
CA VAL A 87 -17.93 -9.92 -5.04
C VAL A 87 -17.07 -10.58 -6.12
N ALA A 88 -16.16 -9.84 -6.76
CA ALA A 88 -15.23 -10.39 -7.76
C ALA A 88 -14.40 -11.57 -7.20
N LEU A 89 -13.87 -11.45 -5.99
CA LEU A 89 -13.15 -12.56 -5.34
C LEU A 89 -14.08 -13.74 -5.02
N SER A 90 -15.30 -13.46 -4.56
CA SER A 90 -16.28 -14.49 -4.21
C SER A 90 -16.72 -15.28 -5.45
N GLU A 91 -16.93 -14.61 -6.58
CA GLU A 91 -17.20 -15.23 -7.88
C GLU A 91 -16.03 -16.08 -8.36
N ALA A 92 -14.82 -15.53 -8.29
CA ALA A 92 -13.62 -16.23 -8.72
C ALA A 92 -13.38 -17.51 -7.89
N ARG A 93 -13.67 -17.48 -6.58
CA ARG A 93 -13.63 -18.66 -5.70
C ARG A 93 -14.72 -19.67 -6.05
N ARG A 94 -15.93 -19.19 -6.36
CA ARG A 94 -17.01 -20.07 -6.81
C ARG A 94 -16.62 -20.77 -8.10
N ALA A 95 -16.06 -20.05 -9.07
CA ALA A 95 -15.56 -20.60 -10.31
C ALA A 95 -14.42 -21.60 -10.09
N GLU A 96 -13.46 -21.30 -9.20
CA GLU A 96 -12.35 -22.20 -8.83
C GLU A 96 -12.85 -23.59 -8.42
N ARG A 97 -13.93 -23.68 -7.62
CA ARG A 97 -14.54 -24.96 -7.21
C ARG A 97 -14.96 -25.83 -8.39
N PHE A 98 -15.48 -25.22 -9.46
CA PHE A 98 -15.89 -25.93 -10.66
C PHE A 98 -14.71 -26.23 -11.58
N LEU A 99 -13.78 -25.28 -11.75
CA LEU A 99 -12.56 -25.46 -12.54
C LEU A 99 -11.71 -26.64 -12.03
N ASP A 100 -11.68 -26.86 -10.71
CA ASP A 100 -10.98 -28.00 -10.11
C ASP A 100 -11.50 -29.35 -10.62
N SER A 101 -12.79 -29.48 -10.94
CA SER A 101 -13.42 -30.72 -11.42
C SER A 101 -13.57 -30.82 -12.95
N GLU A 102 -13.20 -29.79 -13.72
CA GLU A 102 -13.31 -29.82 -15.19
C GLU A 102 -12.33 -30.79 -15.85
N ALA A 103 -12.65 -31.33 -17.03
CA ALA A 103 -11.63 -32.00 -17.84
C ALA A 103 -10.54 -30.99 -18.29
N ASP A 104 -9.34 -31.45 -18.61
CA ASP A 104 -8.24 -30.54 -19.03
C ASP A 104 -8.62 -29.75 -20.29
N GLU A 105 -9.32 -30.37 -21.24
CA GLU A 105 -9.85 -29.71 -22.43
C GLU A 105 -10.93 -28.66 -22.08
N GLY A 106 -11.80 -28.98 -21.12
CA GLY A 106 -12.83 -28.06 -20.64
C GLY A 106 -12.23 -26.83 -19.94
N LEU A 107 -11.16 -27.04 -19.16
CA LEU A 107 -10.41 -25.96 -18.53
C LEU A 107 -9.81 -25.00 -19.57
N VAL A 108 -9.27 -25.53 -20.67
CA VAL A 108 -8.77 -24.73 -21.80
C VAL A 108 -9.89 -23.95 -22.49
N GLU A 109 -11.03 -24.60 -22.76
CA GLU A 109 -12.20 -23.96 -23.38
C GLU A 109 -12.68 -22.78 -22.53
N ILE A 110 -12.86 -22.99 -21.21
CA ILE A 110 -13.33 -21.95 -20.28
C ILE A 110 -12.29 -20.83 -20.17
N ALA A 111 -11.01 -21.14 -20.00
CA ALA A 111 -9.97 -20.12 -19.87
C ALA A 111 -9.89 -19.21 -21.11
N ASN A 112 -9.94 -19.81 -22.31
CA ASN A 112 -9.82 -19.07 -23.56
C ASN A 112 -11.11 -18.30 -23.90
N SER A 113 -12.28 -18.75 -23.42
CA SER A 113 -13.56 -18.06 -23.64
C SER A 113 -13.65 -16.68 -22.98
N LEU A 114 -12.83 -16.41 -21.95
CA LEU A 114 -12.70 -15.08 -21.35
C LEU A 114 -11.94 -14.09 -22.26
N GLY A 115 -11.12 -14.58 -23.19
CA GLY A 115 -10.32 -13.75 -24.09
C GLY A 115 -9.17 -12.97 -23.42
N ILE A 116 -8.83 -13.30 -22.17
CA ILE A 116 -7.79 -12.58 -21.40
C ILE A 116 -6.41 -13.23 -21.56
N THR A 117 -6.37 -14.56 -21.67
CA THR A 117 -5.14 -15.34 -21.82
C THR A 117 -5.34 -16.46 -22.84
N THR A 118 -4.26 -16.89 -23.49
CA THR A 118 -4.29 -18.04 -24.40
C THR A 118 -3.63 -19.26 -23.75
N LEU A 119 -4.44 -20.21 -23.29
CA LEU A 119 -4.03 -21.46 -22.67
C LEU A 119 -4.04 -22.60 -23.69
N GLU A 120 -2.98 -23.39 -23.71
CA GLU A 120 -2.86 -24.57 -24.57
C GLU A 120 -2.55 -25.83 -23.74
N LEU A 121 -3.13 -26.95 -24.13
CA LEU A 121 -2.82 -28.25 -23.52
C LEU A 121 -1.47 -28.76 -24.03
N ASN A 122 -0.61 -29.24 -23.14
CA ASN A 122 0.71 -29.78 -23.47
C ASN A 122 0.97 -31.06 -22.67
N GLY A 123 0.58 -32.21 -23.24
CA GLY A 123 0.67 -33.50 -22.55
C GLY A 123 -0.17 -33.49 -21.27
N SER A 124 0.49 -33.59 -20.11
CA SER A 124 -0.15 -33.52 -18.79
C SER A 124 -0.08 -32.13 -18.13
N GLY A 125 0.35 -31.11 -18.87
CA GLY A 125 0.52 -29.74 -18.39
C GLY A 125 -0.13 -28.72 -19.32
N PHE A 126 0.07 -27.46 -19.01
CA PHE A 126 -0.52 -26.35 -19.76
C PHE A 126 0.55 -25.34 -20.14
N ASN A 127 0.43 -24.78 -21.33
CA ASN A 127 1.32 -23.76 -21.84
C ASN A 127 0.58 -22.41 -21.88
N LEU A 128 1.29 -21.35 -21.49
CA LEU A 128 0.81 -19.97 -21.55
C LEU A 128 1.93 -19.07 -22.07
N ASN A 129 1.60 -18.09 -22.91
CA ASN A 129 2.58 -17.07 -23.32
C ASN A 129 3.09 -16.32 -22.09
N PHE A 130 4.40 -16.05 -22.01
CA PHE A 130 4.98 -15.40 -20.83
C PHE A 130 4.43 -13.98 -20.57
N ILE A 131 3.99 -13.26 -21.61
CA ILE A 131 3.36 -11.94 -21.49
C ILE A 131 2.01 -12.08 -20.79
N ASP A 132 1.19 -13.03 -21.23
CA ASP A 132 -0.11 -13.33 -20.62
C ASP A 132 0.07 -13.81 -19.19
N TYR A 133 1.09 -14.64 -18.91
CA TYR A 133 1.43 -15.08 -17.57
C TYR A 133 1.75 -13.89 -16.65
N VAL A 134 2.64 -12.98 -17.07
CA VAL A 134 3.03 -11.82 -16.25
C VAL A 134 1.83 -10.91 -15.98
N ARG A 135 0.96 -10.71 -16.98
CA ARG A 135 -0.27 -9.92 -16.81
C ARG A 135 -1.20 -10.58 -15.79
N ALA A 136 -1.52 -11.86 -15.99
CA ALA A 136 -2.42 -12.62 -15.13
C ALA A 136 -1.90 -12.76 -13.69
N ALA A 137 -0.58 -12.95 -13.51
CA ALA A 137 0.04 -13.13 -12.20
C ALA A 137 0.45 -11.81 -11.52
N SER A 138 0.14 -10.65 -12.10
CA SER A 138 0.62 -9.32 -11.63
C SER A 138 0.30 -9.00 -10.16
N ASN A 139 -0.87 -9.45 -9.68
CA ASN A 139 -1.30 -9.28 -8.28
C ASN A 139 -0.87 -10.45 -7.37
N LEU A 140 -0.29 -11.52 -7.93
CA LEU A 140 0.25 -12.65 -7.18
C LEU A 140 1.74 -12.39 -6.93
N ARG A 141 2.04 -11.51 -5.98
CA ARG A 141 3.42 -11.01 -5.77
C ARG A 141 4.34 -11.97 -5.00
N GLU A 142 3.86 -13.17 -4.68
CA GLU A 142 4.54 -14.15 -3.84
C GLU A 142 5.46 -15.07 -4.64
N GLY A 143 6.59 -15.48 -4.01
CA GLY A 143 7.58 -16.46 -4.46
C GLY A 143 7.31 -17.13 -5.80
N ASP A 144 6.51 -18.19 -5.80
CA ASP A 144 6.29 -19.07 -6.96
C ASP A 144 5.67 -18.36 -8.16
N TRP A 145 4.96 -17.24 -7.99
CA TRP A 145 4.30 -16.52 -9.09
C TRP A 145 5.24 -15.59 -9.87
N LYS A 146 6.44 -15.35 -9.33
CA LYS A 146 7.45 -14.56 -10.04
C LYS A 146 7.91 -15.30 -11.28
N LEU A 147 7.92 -14.59 -12.42
CA LEU A 147 8.42 -15.15 -13.67
C LEU A 147 9.87 -15.67 -13.54
N SER A 148 10.72 -15.01 -12.73
CA SER A 148 12.08 -15.46 -12.45
C SER A 148 12.16 -16.84 -11.79
N ASN A 149 11.08 -17.28 -11.15
CA ASN A 149 10.95 -18.58 -10.48
C ASN A 149 10.18 -19.58 -11.36
N ARG A 150 9.89 -19.23 -12.62
CA ARG A 150 9.23 -20.10 -13.60
C ARG A 150 10.21 -20.48 -14.71
N GLY A 151 10.08 -21.70 -15.21
CA GLY A 151 10.73 -22.11 -16.44
C GLY A 151 10.07 -21.44 -17.63
N VAL A 152 10.83 -20.67 -18.41
CA VAL A 152 10.40 -20.09 -19.67
C VAL A 152 11.21 -20.73 -20.80
N SER A 153 10.53 -21.30 -21.78
CA SER A 153 11.16 -21.87 -22.98
C SER A 153 10.42 -21.38 -24.22
N ASN A 154 11.16 -20.83 -25.19
CA ASN A 154 10.59 -20.30 -26.44
C ASN A 154 9.42 -19.31 -26.22
N GLY A 155 9.48 -18.49 -25.16
CA GLY A 155 8.43 -17.52 -24.81
C GLY A 155 7.19 -18.12 -24.13
N VAL A 156 7.26 -19.38 -23.71
CA VAL A 156 6.13 -20.09 -23.09
C VAL A 156 6.48 -20.50 -21.67
N VAL A 157 5.51 -20.36 -20.77
CA VAL A 157 5.54 -20.84 -19.39
C VAL A 157 4.70 -22.12 -19.31
N THR A 158 5.31 -23.21 -18.83
CA THR A 158 4.58 -24.47 -18.59
C THR A 158 4.10 -24.54 -17.14
N LEU A 159 2.82 -24.83 -16.95
CA LEU A 159 2.12 -24.82 -15.67
C LEU A 159 1.44 -26.17 -15.40
N SER A 160 1.38 -26.55 -14.12
CA SER A 160 0.55 -27.68 -13.69
C SER A 160 -0.92 -27.27 -13.60
N ARG A 161 -1.84 -28.25 -13.68
CA ARG A 161 -3.28 -28.04 -13.51
C ARG A 161 -3.62 -27.19 -12.28
N ARG A 162 -3.07 -27.54 -11.12
CA ARG A 162 -3.24 -26.78 -9.86
C ARG A 162 -2.81 -25.31 -10.00
N THR A 163 -1.73 -25.06 -10.72
CA THR A 163 -1.24 -23.70 -10.94
C THR A 163 -2.15 -22.93 -11.88
N VAL A 164 -2.62 -23.57 -12.95
CA VAL A 164 -3.59 -22.97 -13.88
C VAL A 164 -4.89 -22.62 -13.17
N VAL A 165 -5.51 -23.53 -12.43
CA VAL A 165 -6.77 -23.26 -11.72
C VAL A 165 -6.62 -22.07 -10.77
N ARG A 166 -5.52 -22.02 -10.01
CA ARG A 166 -5.25 -20.89 -9.11
C ARG A 166 -4.96 -19.57 -9.86
N LEU A 167 -4.31 -19.63 -11.03
CA LEU A 167 -4.10 -18.48 -11.91
C LEU A 167 -5.43 -18.01 -12.50
N MET A 168 -6.31 -18.91 -12.91
CA MET A 168 -7.63 -18.59 -13.46
C MET A 168 -8.52 -17.91 -12.43
N ARG A 169 -8.45 -18.29 -11.15
CA ARG A 169 -9.09 -17.52 -10.07
C ARG A 169 -8.65 -16.06 -10.10
N GLU A 170 -7.36 -15.81 -10.32
CA GLU A 170 -6.85 -14.46 -10.38
C GLU A 170 -7.29 -13.71 -11.63
N VAL A 171 -7.26 -14.37 -12.80
CA VAL A 171 -7.76 -13.82 -14.07
C VAL A 171 -9.24 -13.43 -13.96
N ILE A 172 -10.07 -14.32 -13.42
CA ILE A 172 -11.51 -14.07 -13.24
C ILE A 172 -11.73 -12.93 -12.24
N ARG A 173 -10.97 -12.91 -11.14
CA ARG A 173 -11.05 -11.81 -10.17
C ARG A 173 -10.76 -10.46 -10.84
N GLN A 174 -9.61 -10.33 -11.51
CA GLN A 174 -9.21 -9.09 -12.18
C GLN A 174 -10.25 -8.65 -13.22
N HIS A 175 -10.77 -9.59 -14.00
CA HIS A 175 -11.83 -9.31 -14.97
C HIS A 175 -13.10 -8.73 -14.33
N LEU A 176 -13.45 -9.19 -13.13
CA LEU A 176 -14.66 -8.78 -12.42
C LEU A 176 -14.46 -7.56 -11.52
N GLU A 177 -13.21 -7.19 -11.19
CA GLU A 177 -12.85 -5.98 -10.45
C GLU A 177 -13.06 -4.70 -11.29
N GLU A 178 -12.93 -4.82 -12.61
CA GLU A 178 -13.33 -3.76 -13.52
C GLU A 178 -14.85 -3.56 -13.42
N LEU A 179 -15.27 -2.33 -13.10
CA LEU A 179 -16.69 -1.98 -13.02
C LEU A 179 -17.35 -2.27 -14.38
N PRO A 180 -18.48 -2.98 -14.38
CA PRO A 180 -19.09 -3.42 -15.64
C PRO A 180 -19.65 -2.20 -16.37
N GLU A 181 -19.32 -2.05 -17.66
CA GLU A 181 -20.33 -1.51 -18.57
C GLU A 181 -21.53 -2.46 -18.54
N ALA A 182 -22.75 -1.93 -18.59
CA ALA A 182 -23.94 -2.76 -18.74
C ALA A 182 -23.74 -3.72 -19.94
N PRO A 183 -24.12 -5.02 -19.84
CA PRO A 183 -24.07 -5.93 -20.97
C PRO A 183 -24.68 -5.29 -22.21
N ARG A 184 -24.07 -5.48 -23.39
CA ARG A 184 -24.49 -4.80 -24.63
C ARG A 184 -25.97 -5.05 -24.91
N GLU A 185 -26.44 -6.26 -24.63
CA GLU A 185 -27.82 -6.71 -24.80
C GLU A 185 -28.82 -5.88 -23.96
N ILE A 186 -28.38 -5.38 -22.80
CA ILE A 186 -29.17 -4.49 -21.93
C ILE A 186 -28.99 -3.03 -22.35
N LYS A 187 -27.76 -2.63 -22.72
CA LYS A 187 -27.42 -1.28 -23.16
C LYS A 187 -28.15 -0.91 -24.45
N ASP A 188 -28.21 -1.82 -25.41
CA ASP A 188 -28.84 -1.62 -26.72
C ASP A 188 -30.38 -1.53 -26.61
N GLN A 189 -30.96 -2.11 -25.56
CA GLN A 189 -32.40 -2.01 -25.24
C GLN A 189 -32.73 -0.81 -24.34
N PHE A 190 -31.74 -0.09 -23.82
CA PHE A 190 -31.94 1.03 -22.93
C PHE A 190 -31.74 2.35 -23.69
N GLU A 191 -32.83 3.07 -23.94
CA GLU A 191 -32.80 4.34 -24.69
C GLU A 191 -32.17 5.52 -23.91
N GLY A 192 -31.86 5.33 -22.62
CA GLY A 192 -31.30 6.36 -21.73
C GLY A 192 -29.78 6.31 -21.57
N THR A 193 -29.23 7.18 -20.72
CA THR A 193 -27.80 7.21 -20.39
C THR A 193 -27.41 6.17 -19.34
N ILE A 194 -26.12 5.87 -19.20
CA ILE A 194 -25.61 4.99 -18.13
C ILE A 194 -26.01 5.51 -16.73
N ASP A 195 -26.13 6.83 -16.56
CA ASP A 195 -26.55 7.44 -15.30
C ASP A 195 -28.06 7.25 -15.04
N ASP A 196 -28.89 7.23 -16.09
CA ASP A 196 -30.32 6.91 -15.96
C ASP A 196 -30.53 5.44 -15.54
N LEU A 197 -29.74 4.54 -16.13
CA LEU A 197 -29.69 3.13 -15.73
C LEU A 197 -29.30 3.00 -14.25
N ARG A 198 -28.25 3.71 -13.85
CA ARG A 198 -27.77 3.73 -12.46
C ARG A 198 -28.87 4.21 -11.53
N SER A 199 -29.50 5.35 -11.84
CA SER A 199 -30.57 5.92 -11.04
C SER A 199 -31.75 4.96 -10.88
N LYS A 200 -32.13 4.24 -11.94
CA LYS A 200 -33.20 3.24 -11.89
C LYS A 200 -32.84 2.08 -10.96
N VAL A 201 -31.65 1.51 -11.10
CA VAL A 201 -31.18 0.41 -10.24
C VAL A 201 -31.05 0.87 -8.79
N SER A 202 -30.46 2.05 -8.55
CA SER A 202 -30.37 2.64 -7.22
C SER A 202 -31.75 2.76 -6.58
N LYS A 203 -32.76 3.26 -7.29
CA LYS A 203 -34.14 3.38 -6.80
C LYS A 203 -34.77 2.02 -6.45
N THR A 204 -34.55 1.00 -7.26
CA THR A 204 -35.08 -0.35 -7.00
C THR A 204 -34.43 -1.00 -5.79
N PHE A 205 -33.16 -0.70 -5.51
CA PHE A 205 -32.36 -1.37 -4.47
C PHE A 205 -31.82 -0.41 -3.38
N VAL A 206 -32.43 0.75 -3.16
CA VAL A 206 -31.90 1.82 -2.27
C VAL A 206 -31.50 1.27 -0.90
N GLU A 207 -32.45 0.63 -0.21
CA GLU A 207 -32.23 0.12 1.15
C GLU A 207 -31.12 -0.94 1.19
N ARG A 208 -31.03 -1.75 0.13
CA ARG A 208 -30.05 -2.84 0.07
C ARG A 208 -28.66 -2.36 -0.29
N ILE A 209 -28.54 -1.39 -1.19
CA ILE A 209 -27.29 -0.69 -1.49
C ILE A 209 -26.79 0.06 -0.25
N GLY A 210 -27.69 0.76 0.45
CA GLY A 210 -27.38 1.40 1.73
C GLY A 210 -26.80 0.42 2.73
N GLY A 211 -27.52 -0.68 3.02
CA GLY A 211 -27.05 -1.70 3.96
C GLY A 211 -25.73 -2.37 3.56
N LEU A 212 -25.48 -2.61 2.27
CA LEU A 212 -24.20 -3.15 1.79
C LEU A 212 -23.05 -2.16 1.98
N ASN A 213 -23.30 -0.87 1.69
CA ASN A 213 -22.32 0.19 1.86
C ASN A 213 -21.99 0.43 3.34
N ASP A 214 -22.99 0.38 4.22
CA ASP A 214 -22.79 0.53 5.66
C ASP A 214 -21.92 -0.61 6.21
N VAL A 215 -22.21 -1.87 5.85
CA VAL A 215 -21.44 -3.03 6.32
C VAL A 215 -19.95 -2.93 5.93
N VAL A 216 -19.64 -2.48 4.71
CA VAL A 216 -18.24 -2.36 4.24
C VAL A 216 -17.59 -1.07 4.77
N GLY A 217 -18.32 0.05 4.70
CA GLY A 217 -17.84 1.38 5.08
C GLY A 217 -17.61 1.53 6.59
N GLU A 218 -18.50 1.02 7.43
CA GLU A 218 -18.35 1.06 8.89
C GLU A 218 -17.10 0.29 9.34
N ARG A 219 -16.86 -0.91 8.78
CA ARG A 219 -15.65 -1.70 9.07
C ARG A 219 -14.37 -0.93 8.74
N GLN A 220 -14.35 -0.24 7.60
CA GLN A 220 -13.20 0.58 7.20
C GLN A 220 -13.03 1.80 8.11
N ALA A 221 -14.11 2.50 8.42
CA ALA A 221 -14.09 3.66 9.29
C ALA A 221 -13.62 3.29 10.71
N GLU A 222 -14.08 2.17 11.26
CA GLU A 222 -13.66 1.66 12.56
C GLU A 222 -12.16 1.27 12.56
N ALA A 223 -11.70 0.55 11.54
CA ALA A 223 -10.29 0.20 11.40
C ALA A 223 -9.38 1.43 11.37
N MET A 224 -9.78 2.49 10.66
CA MET A 224 -9.01 3.72 10.56
C MET A 224 -9.03 4.54 11.85
N LYS A 225 -10.16 4.57 12.56
CA LYS A 225 -10.27 5.23 13.87
C LYS A 225 -9.31 4.62 14.89
N GLU A 226 -9.21 3.30 14.92
CA GLU A 226 -8.39 2.56 15.89
C GLU A 226 -6.89 2.68 15.62
N LEU A 227 -6.49 3.00 14.39
CA LEU A 227 -5.12 3.38 14.07
C LEU A 227 -4.72 4.75 14.65
N GLY A 228 -5.61 5.50 15.32
CA GLY A 228 -5.45 6.91 15.72
C GLY A 228 -4.20 7.33 16.52
N ARG A 229 -3.33 6.40 16.94
CA ARG A 229 -1.98 6.72 17.48
C ARG A 229 -0.88 6.73 16.41
N PHE A 230 -1.16 6.19 15.23
CA PHE A 230 -0.25 6.07 14.11
C PHE A 230 -0.52 7.18 13.10
N ASP A 231 0.52 7.95 12.78
CA ASP A 231 0.41 9.04 11.81
C ASP A 231 0.69 8.52 10.40
N LEU A 232 -0.38 8.36 9.62
CA LEU A 232 -0.33 7.90 8.24
C LEU A 232 0.52 8.79 7.33
N SER A 233 0.62 10.09 7.61
CA SER A 233 1.41 11.01 6.78
C SER A 233 2.92 10.71 6.84
N LYS A 234 3.36 9.99 7.88
CA LYS A 234 4.76 9.60 8.11
C LYS A 234 5.07 8.18 7.63
N ALA A 235 4.05 7.44 7.20
CA ALA A 235 4.19 6.06 6.78
C ALA A 235 5.03 5.95 5.48
N PRO A 236 5.84 4.89 5.34
CA PRO A 236 6.58 4.64 4.11
C PRO A 236 5.64 4.25 2.96
N PRO A 237 6.03 4.45 1.69
CA PRO A 237 5.19 4.12 0.54
C PRO A 237 4.78 2.64 0.48
N CYS A 238 5.63 1.74 0.98
CA CYS A 238 5.28 0.32 1.11
C CYS A 238 4.14 0.07 2.10
N PHE A 239 4.00 0.86 3.17
CA PHE A 239 2.84 0.73 4.07
C PHE A 239 1.60 1.30 3.41
N ASN A 240 1.70 2.49 2.82
CA ASN A 240 0.55 3.17 2.21
C ASN A 240 -0.09 2.38 1.08
N LEU A 241 0.69 1.78 0.17
CA LEU A 241 0.09 0.95 -0.89
C LEU A 241 -0.67 -0.24 -0.30
N ASN A 242 -0.07 -0.97 0.63
CA ASN A 242 -0.72 -2.16 1.20
C ASN A 242 -1.93 -1.79 2.07
N LEU A 243 -1.93 -0.60 2.70
CA LEU A 243 -3.12 -0.08 3.37
C LEU A 243 -4.22 0.25 2.37
N MET A 244 -3.89 0.93 1.27
CA MET A 244 -4.84 1.25 0.20
C MET A 244 -5.44 -0.01 -0.41
N ASP A 245 -4.62 -1.02 -0.71
CA ASP A 245 -5.07 -2.32 -1.21
C ASP A 245 -6.09 -2.94 -0.23
N LEU A 246 -5.78 -2.94 1.07
CA LEU A 246 -6.64 -3.52 2.09
C LEU A 246 -7.96 -2.75 2.28
N GLN A 247 -7.92 -1.42 2.19
CA GLN A 247 -9.11 -0.56 2.18
C GLN A 247 -9.94 -0.75 0.91
N ALA A 248 -9.31 -1.04 -0.22
CA ALA A 248 -10.01 -1.39 -1.45
C ALA A 248 -10.58 -2.82 -1.39
N GLY A 249 -10.47 -3.56 -0.29
CA GLY A 249 -10.92 -4.95 -0.22
C GLY A 249 -10.06 -5.90 -1.07
N VAL A 250 -8.82 -5.51 -1.38
CA VAL A 250 -7.86 -6.38 -2.07
C VAL A 250 -7.23 -7.31 -1.04
N ASN A 251 -7.16 -8.59 -1.40
CA ASN A 251 -6.51 -9.58 -0.55
C ASN A 251 -4.98 -9.41 -0.59
N LEU A 252 -4.39 -9.07 0.56
CA LEU A 252 -2.95 -8.94 0.69
C LEU A 252 -2.23 -10.29 0.66
N ALA A 253 -1.14 -10.33 -0.09
CA ALA A 253 -0.17 -11.42 -0.04
C ALA A 253 0.38 -11.63 1.38
N HIS A 254 0.81 -12.84 1.69
CA HIS A 254 1.37 -13.20 2.99
C HIS A 254 2.57 -12.31 3.42
N PRO A 255 3.56 -12.00 2.56
CA PRO A 255 4.63 -11.06 2.91
C PRO A 255 4.12 -9.66 3.28
N SER A 256 3.07 -9.19 2.61
CA SER A 256 2.43 -7.89 2.91
C SER A 256 1.74 -7.90 4.27
N ARG A 257 0.98 -8.96 4.58
CA ARG A 257 0.35 -9.16 5.90
C ARG A 257 1.38 -9.19 7.02
N PHE A 258 2.47 -9.93 6.81
CA PHE A 258 3.57 -10.00 7.75
C PHE A 258 4.21 -8.62 7.97
N PHE A 259 4.45 -7.86 6.89
CA PHE A 259 5.00 -6.51 6.97
C PHE A 259 4.08 -5.55 7.74
N ILE A 260 2.79 -5.48 7.40
CA ILE A 260 1.81 -4.61 8.10
C ILE A 260 1.81 -4.93 9.60
N THR A 261 1.70 -6.21 9.96
CA THR A 261 1.65 -6.68 11.35
C THR A 261 2.91 -6.30 12.11
N THR A 262 4.09 -6.63 11.58
CA THR A 262 5.39 -6.36 12.24
C THR A 262 5.69 -4.87 12.33
N PHE A 263 5.32 -4.08 11.31
CA PHE A 263 5.53 -2.64 11.28
C PHE A 263 4.68 -1.91 12.34
N LEU A 264 3.37 -2.18 12.37
CA LEU A 264 2.46 -1.58 13.36
C LEU A 264 2.79 -2.04 14.79
N SER A 265 3.11 -3.32 14.99
CA SER A 265 3.54 -3.83 16.30
C SER A 265 4.83 -3.16 16.80
N SER A 266 5.76 -2.85 15.91
CA SER A 266 7.00 -2.14 16.24
C SER A 266 6.78 -0.66 16.60
N LEU A 267 5.64 -0.10 16.18
CA LEU A 267 5.17 1.23 16.57
C LEU A 267 4.18 1.18 17.73
N ASN A 268 4.13 0.05 18.46
CA ASN A 268 3.30 -0.19 19.64
C ASN A 268 1.80 -0.01 19.39
N GLN A 269 1.33 -0.30 18.18
CA GLN A 269 -0.10 -0.42 17.91
C GLN A 269 -0.66 -1.69 18.56
N ASP A 270 -1.90 -1.60 19.02
CA ASP A 270 -2.61 -2.73 19.60
C ASP A 270 -2.82 -3.83 18.54
N PRO A 271 -2.50 -5.11 18.83
CA PRO A 271 -2.85 -6.22 17.96
C PRO A 271 -4.33 -6.23 17.55
N GLU A 272 -5.26 -5.74 18.37
CA GLU A 272 -6.67 -5.66 17.97
C GLU A 272 -6.91 -4.64 16.86
N ALA A 273 -6.17 -3.52 16.83
CA ALA A 273 -6.23 -2.57 15.72
C ALA A 273 -5.72 -3.22 14.41
N VAL A 274 -4.68 -4.06 14.49
CA VAL A 274 -4.20 -4.83 13.33
C VAL A 274 -5.23 -5.86 12.87
N MET A 275 -5.94 -6.51 13.81
CA MET A 275 -7.02 -7.45 13.51
C MET A 275 -8.18 -6.78 12.77
N ARG A 276 -8.64 -5.62 13.25
CA ARG A 276 -9.70 -4.85 12.58
C ARG A 276 -9.29 -4.41 11.19
N LEU A 277 -8.02 -4.03 11.02
CA LEU A 277 -7.48 -3.69 9.71
C LEU A 277 -7.57 -4.88 8.75
N PHE A 278 -7.22 -6.09 9.17
CA PHE A 278 -7.40 -7.29 8.33
C PHE A 278 -8.85 -7.72 8.16
N ALA A 279 -9.77 -7.32 9.05
CA ALA A 279 -11.19 -7.61 8.91
C ALA A 279 -11.87 -6.92 7.71
N THR A 280 -11.19 -5.92 7.12
CA THR A 280 -11.60 -5.29 5.85
C THR A 280 -11.15 -6.08 4.62
N ALA A 281 -10.49 -7.23 4.79
CA ALA A 281 -10.16 -8.11 3.68
C ALA A 281 -11.30 -9.12 3.41
N PRO A 282 -11.61 -9.44 2.14
CA PRO A 282 -12.66 -10.38 1.77
C PRO A 282 -12.36 -11.85 2.11
N ASP A 283 -11.12 -12.19 2.45
CA ASP A 283 -10.72 -13.53 2.87
C ASP A 283 -10.45 -13.64 4.38
N PHE A 284 -10.82 -12.61 5.14
CA PHE A 284 -10.58 -12.57 6.56
C PHE A 284 -11.22 -13.77 7.28
N LYS A 285 -10.38 -14.49 8.04
CA LYS A 285 -10.81 -15.55 8.95
C LYS A 285 -10.26 -15.22 10.32
N GLU A 286 -11.14 -14.81 11.23
CA GLU A 286 -10.73 -14.26 12.52
C GLU A 286 -9.78 -15.19 13.28
N ALA A 287 -10.15 -16.45 13.50
CA ALA A 287 -9.34 -17.40 14.27
C ALA A 287 -7.91 -17.58 13.71
N TYR A 288 -7.79 -17.72 12.39
CA TYR A 288 -6.48 -17.89 11.73
C TYR A 288 -5.67 -16.59 11.75
N THR A 289 -6.32 -15.46 11.49
CA THR A 289 -5.66 -14.14 11.47
C THR A 289 -5.19 -13.75 12.87
N ARG A 290 -6.01 -14.02 13.90
CA ARG A 290 -5.68 -13.77 15.31
C ARG A 290 -4.46 -14.57 15.72
N TYR A 291 -4.44 -15.87 15.40
CA TYR A 291 -3.27 -16.71 15.65
C TYR A 291 -2.01 -16.14 14.97
N GLN A 292 -2.08 -15.74 13.70
CA GLN A 292 -0.94 -15.15 12.99
C GLN A 292 -0.47 -13.84 13.63
N VAL A 293 -1.38 -12.91 13.94
CA VAL A 293 -1.05 -11.63 14.55
C VAL A 293 -0.44 -11.82 15.95
N GLU A 294 -1.02 -12.66 16.79
CA GLU A 294 -0.51 -12.95 18.13
C GLU A 294 0.86 -13.64 18.10
N HIS A 295 1.05 -14.54 17.13
CA HIS A 295 2.34 -15.21 16.94
C HIS A 295 3.43 -14.23 16.52
N ILE A 296 3.14 -13.35 15.55
CA ILE A 296 4.10 -12.35 15.04
C ILE A 296 4.44 -11.31 16.12
N THR A 297 3.45 -10.91 16.93
CA THR A 297 3.60 -9.88 17.96
C THR A 297 4.25 -10.40 19.25
N GLY A 298 4.47 -11.72 19.37
CA GLY A 298 5.07 -12.34 20.54
C GLY A 298 4.10 -12.51 21.73
N LYS A 299 2.78 -12.45 21.51
CA LYS A 299 1.77 -12.75 22.56
C LYS A 299 1.69 -14.25 22.85
N THR A 300 1.80 -15.08 21.82
CA THR A 300 1.74 -16.55 21.91
C THR A 300 3.06 -17.24 21.57
N SER A 301 4.03 -16.50 21.04
CA SER A 301 5.37 -17.00 20.71
C SER A 301 6.44 -16.35 21.59
N SER A 302 7.56 -17.04 21.80
CA SER A 302 8.71 -16.48 22.54
C SER A 302 9.45 -15.38 21.76
N THR A 303 9.10 -15.13 20.50
CA THR A 303 9.85 -14.26 19.59
C THR A 303 8.97 -13.13 19.08
N LYS A 304 9.35 -11.88 19.39
CA LYS A 304 8.74 -10.69 18.76
C LYS A 304 9.46 -10.39 17.44
N TYR A 305 8.75 -10.52 16.32
CA TYR A 305 9.33 -10.28 15.00
C TYR A 305 9.49 -8.78 14.70
N SER A 306 10.57 -8.45 13.99
CA SER A 306 10.80 -7.10 13.45
C SER A 306 10.41 -7.02 11.99
N PRO A 307 9.98 -5.84 11.50
CA PRO A 307 9.61 -5.69 10.10
C PRO A 307 10.82 -5.90 9.18
N PRO A 308 10.61 -6.46 7.97
CA PRO A 308 11.69 -6.68 7.02
C PRO A 308 12.40 -5.38 6.59
N LYS A 309 13.69 -5.49 6.24
CA LYS A 309 14.47 -4.39 5.64
C LYS A 309 13.93 -4.04 4.24
N CYS A 310 14.24 -2.84 3.75
CA CYS A 310 13.76 -2.36 2.44
C CYS A 310 14.08 -3.35 1.30
N ASP A 311 15.29 -3.90 1.25
CA ASP A 311 15.68 -4.86 0.20
C ASP A 311 14.82 -6.13 0.23
N THR A 312 14.44 -6.60 1.42
CA THR A 312 13.52 -7.73 1.59
C THR A 312 12.10 -7.37 1.16
N LEU A 313 11.62 -6.15 1.44
CA LEU A 313 10.31 -5.69 0.98
C LEU A 313 10.26 -5.58 -0.55
N VAL A 314 11.36 -5.17 -1.19
CA VAL A 314 11.50 -5.16 -2.65
C VAL A 314 11.49 -6.60 -3.19
N SER A 315 12.35 -7.47 -2.66
CA SER A 315 12.46 -8.85 -3.13
C SER A 315 11.25 -9.73 -2.80
N SER A 316 10.35 -9.29 -1.92
CA SER A 316 9.08 -9.97 -1.61
C SER A 316 7.85 -9.35 -2.26
N GLY A 317 8.01 -8.29 -3.07
CA GLY A 317 6.90 -7.66 -3.79
C GLY A 317 5.99 -6.77 -2.93
N VAL A 318 6.42 -6.41 -1.73
CA VAL A 318 5.68 -5.52 -0.81
C VAL A 318 5.96 -4.04 -1.11
N CYS A 319 7.16 -3.72 -1.62
CA CYS A 319 7.56 -2.36 -1.95
C CYS A 319 7.03 -1.94 -3.34
N PRO A 320 6.30 -0.82 -3.48
CA PRO A 320 5.86 -0.28 -4.78
C PRO A 320 6.97 0.39 -5.59
N GLY A 321 8.13 0.65 -4.97
CA GLY A 321 9.21 1.43 -5.53
C GLY A 321 9.68 2.52 -4.56
N PRO A 322 10.99 2.85 -4.53
CA PRO A 322 11.54 3.81 -3.58
C PRO A 322 11.31 5.26 -4.01
N ASN A 323 10.79 6.09 -3.09
CA ASN A 323 10.80 7.55 -3.22
C ASN A 323 12.18 8.14 -2.84
N ALA A 324 12.32 9.47 -2.86
CA ALA A 324 13.58 10.16 -2.56
C ALA A 324 14.15 9.78 -1.18
N LEU A 325 13.31 9.71 -0.13
CA LEU A 325 13.73 9.33 1.21
C LEU A 325 14.10 7.84 1.32
N CYS A 326 13.35 6.96 0.65
CA CYS A 326 13.65 5.53 0.60
C CYS A 326 15.03 5.24 0.01
N ARG A 327 15.56 6.08 -0.89
CA ARG A 327 16.92 5.92 -1.44
C ARG A 327 18.01 6.24 -0.42
N GLN A 328 17.66 6.94 0.65
CA GLN A 328 18.58 7.37 1.70
C GLN A 328 18.46 6.52 2.97
N ILE A 329 17.43 5.67 3.06
CA ILE A 329 17.09 4.88 4.25
C ILE A 329 16.84 3.41 3.89
N ARG A 330 17.39 2.48 4.68
CA ARG A 330 17.33 1.03 4.42
C ARG A 330 16.30 0.25 5.23
N HIS A 331 15.47 0.94 6.02
CA HIS A 331 14.49 0.29 6.89
C HIS A 331 13.20 1.11 7.05
N PRO A 332 12.00 0.48 6.96
CA PRO A 332 10.71 1.19 7.07
C PRO A 332 10.50 1.90 8.41
N LEU A 333 10.94 1.33 9.53
CA LEU A 333 10.87 2.02 10.83
C LEU A 333 11.78 3.26 10.88
N SER A 334 12.94 3.23 10.22
CA SER A 334 13.82 4.38 10.14
C SER A 334 13.18 5.50 9.33
N TYR A 335 12.46 5.16 8.25
CA TYR A 335 11.66 6.11 7.48
C TYR A 335 10.65 6.83 8.37
N TYR A 336 9.83 6.08 9.10
CA TYR A 336 8.80 6.65 9.97
C TYR A 336 9.40 7.55 11.06
N ARG A 337 10.46 7.08 11.74
CA ARG A 337 11.13 7.83 12.82
C ARG A 337 11.72 9.15 12.33
N VAL A 338 12.28 9.16 11.13
CA VAL A 338 12.83 10.36 10.49
C VAL A 338 11.74 11.37 10.17
N MET A 339 10.59 10.91 9.66
CA MET A 339 9.45 11.79 9.38
C MET A 339 8.82 12.37 10.66
N ALA A 340 9.08 11.75 11.81
CA ALA A 340 8.67 12.21 13.14
C ALA A 340 9.76 13.01 13.89
N GLU A 341 10.91 13.30 13.27
CA GLU A 341 12.02 13.95 13.95
C GLU A 341 11.67 15.38 14.40
N SER A 342 10.90 16.11 13.58
CA SER A 342 10.49 17.49 13.85
C SER A 342 9.57 17.66 15.07
N GLU A 343 8.97 16.56 15.54
CA GLU A 343 7.99 16.57 16.64
C GLU A 343 8.63 16.35 18.02
N LYS A 344 9.93 16.04 18.03
CA LYS A 344 10.70 15.93 19.27
C LYS A 344 10.91 17.32 19.86
N ASP A 345 11.02 17.37 21.18
CA ASP A 345 11.46 18.58 21.88
C ASP A 345 12.77 19.13 21.29
N SER A 346 12.90 20.46 21.21
CA SER A 346 14.06 21.13 20.61
C SER A 346 15.38 20.68 21.24
N THR A 347 15.41 20.44 22.55
CA THR A 347 16.59 19.95 23.28
C THR A 347 17.00 18.58 22.77
N ILE A 348 16.04 17.66 22.62
CA ILE A 348 16.26 16.30 22.12
C ILE A 348 16.73 16.32 20.67
N ARG A 349 16.13 17.19 19.84
CA ARG A 349 16.56 17.36 18.43
C ARG A 349 18.00 17.82 18.35
N MET A 350 18.37 18.85 19.12
CA MET A 350 19.74 19.37 19.13
C MET A 350 20.74 18.33 19.62
N GLU A 351 20.43 17.62 20.70
CA GLU A 351 21.27 16.53 21.20
C GLU A 351 21.54 15.48 20.11
N ARG A 352 20.51 15.09 19.35
CA ARG A 352 20.64 14.13 18.24
C ARG A 352 21.47 14.68 17.08
N ILE A 353 21.34 15.97 16.76
CA ILE A 353 22.19 16.66 15.77
C ILE A 353 23.65 16.67 16.25
N LEU A 354 23.90 16.95 17.52
CA LEU A 354 25.24 16.94 18.11
C LEU A 354 25.85 15.53 18.09
N LEU A 355 25.12 14.51 18.54
CA LEU A 355 25.54 13.11 18.44
C LEU A 355 25.92 12.75 17.00
N ALA A 356 25.05 13.12 16.06
CA ALA A 356 25.30 12.95 14.63
C ALA A 356 26.53 13.72 14.13
N ALA A 357 26.83 14.92 14.64
CA ALA A 357 28.01 15.69 14.26
C ALA A 357 29.30 15.09 14.84
N LEU A 358 29.29 14.77 16.15
CA LEU A 358 30.43 14.31 16.93
C LEU A 358 30.93 12.92 16.52
N LYS A 359 30.03 12.05 16.05
CA LYS A 359 30.34 10.69 15.53
C LYS A 359 31.19 9.84 16.50
N LYS A 360 30.89 9.90 17.81
CA LYS A 360 31.55 9.05 18.82
C LYS A 360 30.95 7.63 18.81
N GLU A 361 31.70 6.62 19.22
CA GLU A 361 31.17 5.25 19.30
C GLU A 361 30.24 5.09 20.52
N GLU A 362 30.63 5.68 21.65
CA GLU A 362 29.88 5.70 22.90
C GLU A 362 29.29 7.10 23.18
N TYR A 363 28.16 7.14 23.89
CA TYR A 363 27.43 8.37 24.21
C TYR A 363 28.28 9.37 25.01
N PRO A 364 28.67 10.53 24.43
CA PRO A 364 29.65 11.43 25.03
C PRO A 364 28.98 12.48 25.94
N ALA A 365 28.47 12.04 27.10
CA ALA A 365 27.61 12.85 27.97
C ALA A 365 28.22 14.21 28.39
N GLN A 366 29.51 14.24 28.74
CA GLN A 366 30.19 15.47 29.17
C GLN A 366 30.31 16.48 28.02
N LEU A 367 30.69 16.01 26.84
CA LEU A 367 30.85 16.83 25.63
C LEU A 367 29.50 17.36 25.13
N LEU A 368 28.43 16.55 25.21
CA LEU A 368 27.07 17.02 24.92
C LEU A 368 26.65 18.10 25.90
N LYS A 369 26.86 17.91 27.20
CA LYS A 369 26.54 18.91 28.21
C LYS A 369 27.29 20.23 27.98
N GLN A 370 28.57 20.16 27.63
CA GLN A 370 29.38 21.34 27.28
C GLN A 370 28.80 22.08 26.06
N ASN A 371 28.52 21.35 24.97
CA ASN A 371 27.97 21.96 23.76
C ASN A 371 26.57 22.55 24.00
N MET A 372 25.69 21.85 24.72
CA MET A 372 24.36 22.35 25.06
C MET A 372 24.42 23.62 25.92
N ALA A 373 25.34 23.68 26.88
CA ALA A 373 25.56 24.89 27.68
C ALA A 373 26.08 26.08 26.85
N ASN A 374 26.96 25.82 25.87
CA ASN A 374 27.46 26.85 24.95
C ASN A 374 26.37 27.37 24.01
N ILE A 375 25.48 26.48 23.56
CA ILE A 375 24.37 26.82 22.68
C ILE A 375 23.28 27.61 23.43
N GLY A 376 23.02 27.26 24.69
CA GLY A 376 21.96 27.84 25.49
C GLY A 376 20.58 27.30 25.08
N GLU A 377 19.58 28.18 25.05
CA GLU A 377 18.22 27.81 24.62
C GLU A 377 18.20 27.47 23.13
N VAL A 378 17.79 26.24 22.81
CA VAL A 378 17.70 25.78 21.42
C VAL A 378 16.34 26.15 20.87
N ASP A 379 16.34 27.04 19.89
CA ASP A 379 15.18 27.34 19.08
C ASP A 379 15.46 27.05 17.60
N PHE A 380 14.56 26.30 16.98
CA PHE A 380 14.55 26.02 15.54
C PHE A 380 13.67 27.01 14.77
N SER A 381 12.94 27.87 15.48
CA SER A 381 12.17 28.96 14.90
C SER A 381 13.08 30.10 14.47
N TYR A 382 12.55 30.96 13.61
CA TYR A 382 13.24 32.13 13.12
C TYR A 382 12.21 33.22 12.76
N PRO A 383 12.60 34.52 12.78
CA PRO A 383 11.68 35.61 12.47
C PRO A 383 11.15 35.53 11.04
N GLU A 384 9.91 35.98 10.78
CA GLU A 384 9.35 36.03 9.42
C GLU A 384 10.19 36.86 8.44
N LYS A 385 10.90 37.88 8.94
CA LYS A 385 11.80 38.71 8.14
C LYS A 385 13.25 38.41 8.53
N ILE A 386 13.95 37.74 7.64
CA ILE A 386 15.38 37.44 7.79
C ILE A 386 16.18 38.24 6.77
N GLU A 387 17.31 38.78 7.19
CA GLU A 387 18.23 39.46 6.29
C GLU A 387 18.94 38.47 5.36
N ILE A 388 18.94 38.79 4.07
CA ILE A 388 19.61 38.01 3.04
C ILE A 388 21.11 38.31 3.09
N ARG A 389 21.93 37.27 3.25
CA ARG A 389 23.39 37.41 3.34
C ARG A 389 24.10 36.39 2.47
N LYS A 390 25.36 36.69 2.19
CA LYS A 390 26.36 35.75 1.67
C LYS A 390 26.81 34.79 2.77
N LEU A 391 27.28 33.58 2.43
CA LEU A 391 27.69 32.58 3.44
C LEU A 391 28.82 33.12 4.33
N SER A 392 29.84 33.75 3.74
CA SER A 392 30.94 34.40 4.47
C SER A 392 30.48 35.48 5.47
N ALA A 393 29.39 36.20 5.17
CA ALA A 393 28.80 37.19 6.07
C ALA A 393 27.90 36.54 7.12
N ALA A 394 27.10 35.56 6.74
CA ALA A 394 26.22 34.80 7.64
C ALA A 394 27.03 34.11 8.75
N LEU A 395 28.21 33.55 8.45
CA LEU A 395 29.06 32.86 9.43
C LEU A 395 29.60 33.79 10.55
N LYS A 396 29.63 35.11 10.30
CA LYS A 396 30.09 36.13 11.25
C LYS A 396 28.95 36.71 12.10
N ASN A 397 27.70 36.52 11.67
CA ASN A 397 26.53 36.95 12.42
C ASN A 397 26.22 35.95 13.54
N LYS A 398 25.46 36.34 14.57
CA LYS A 398 24.94 35.43 15.59
C LYS A 398 23.54 34.92 15.24
N ASP A 399 22.78 35.71 14.48
CA ASP A 399 21.39 35.44 14.14
C ASP A 399 21.26 34.66 12.83
N ALA A 400 20.06 34.10 12.61
CA ALA A 400 19.74 33.42 11.36
C ALA A 400 19.87 34.37 10.16
N SER A 401 20.24 33.80 9.01
CA SER A 401 20.39 34.51 7.74
C SER A 401 19.76 33.69 6.62
N GLN A 402 19.13 34.37 5.66
CA GLN A 402 18.69 33.74 4.42
C GLN A 402 19.86 33.76 3.44
N VAL A 403 20.16 32.63 2.82
CA VAL A 403 21.28 32.47 1.90
C VAL A 403 20.82 31.76 0.64
N ARG A 404 21.26 32.25 -0.53
CA ARG A 404 21.06 31.57 -1.82
C ARG A 404 22.35 30.87 -2.22
N VAL A 405 22.34 29.54 -2.25
CA VAL A 405 23.58 28.74 -2.29
C VAL A 405 23.45 27.50 -3.15
N LYS A 406 24.59 26.99 -3.63
CA LYS A 406 24.70 25.65 -4.20
C LYS A 406 25.08 24.64 -3.13
N VAL A 407 24.51 23.45 -3.20
CA VAL A 407 24.86 22.32 -2.34
C VAL A 407 26.01 21.56 -2.99
N SER A 408 27.23 21.68 -2.45
CA SER A 408 28.42 21.03 -3.02
C SER A 408 28.59 19.57 -2.63
N HIS A 409 28.00 19.18 -1.50
CA HIS A 409 27.96 17.81 -1.03
C HIS A 409 26.62 17.53 -0.37
N PHE A 410 26.02 16.37 -0.66
CA PHE A 410 24.89 15.83 0.08
C PHE A 410 25.00 14.31 0.15
N GLN A 411 24.85 13.75 1.35
CA GLN A 411 24.79 12.30 1.53
C GLN A 411 23.97 11.90 2.75
N GLY A 412 22.94 11.08 2.54
CA GLY A 412 22.26 10.38 3.62
C GLY A 412 23.15 9.31 4.25
N ARG A 413 23.24 9.31 5.58
CA ARG A 413 23.97 8.31 6.36
C ARG A 413 23.16 7.89 7.59
N VAL A 414 23.43 6.67 8.05
CA VAL A 414 22.96 6.20 9.34
C VAL A 414 24.15 6.18 10.29
N TYR A 415 23.94 6.73 11.49
CA TYR A 415 24.88 6.73 12.60
C TYR A 415 24.25 5.98 13.77
N SER A 416 25.08 5.26 14.52
CA SER A 416 24.67 4.62 15.76
C SER A 416 25.63 4.98 16.88
N VAL A 417 25.11 5.12 18.09
CA VAL A 417 25.90 5.35 19.30
C VAL A 417 25.47 4.38 20.40
N ASP A 418 26.44 3.83 21.12
CA ASP A 418 26.22 2.96 22.27
C ASP A 418 25.83 3.81 23.49
N ILE A 419 24.74 3.44 24.16
CA ILE A 419 24.27 4.12 25.37
C ILE A 419 24.80 3.34 26.58
N PRO A 420 25.59 3.97 27.47
CA PRO A 420 26.10 3.32 28.68
C PRO A 420 24.97 2.76 29.54
N GLY A 421 25.07 1.49 29.90
CA GLY A 421 24.07 0.81 30.73
C GLY A 421 22.83 0.31 29.97
N GLU A 422 22.75 0.53 28.65
CA GLU A 422 21.71 -0.07 27.80
C GLU A 422 22.31 -1.08 26.82
N GLU A 423 21.62 -2.20 26.61
CA GLU A 423 22.02 -3.18 25.58
C GLU A 423 21.76 -2.69 24.15
N ARG A 424 21.02 -1.59 23.98
CA ARG A 424 20.57 -1.10 22.66
C ARG A 424 21.33 0.14 22.23
N LYS A 425 21.68 0.18 20.94
CA LYS A 425 22.23 1.37 20.30
C LYS A 425 21.15 2.39 19.97
N MET A 426 21.46 3.69 20.09
CA MET A 426 20.65 4.75 19.49
C MET A 426 21.02 4.90 18.01
N TRP A 427 20.03 4.81 17.13
CA TRP A 427 20.21 5.01 15.70
C TRP A 427 19.71 6.38 15.26
N ILE A 428 20.52 7.10 14.49
CA ILE A 428 20.24 8.43 13.96
C ILE A 428 20.49 8.41 12.45
N THR A 429 19.43 8.64 11.69
CA THR A 429 19.56 8.86 10.23
C THR A 429 19.76 10.36 10.01
N LYS A 430 20.80 10.72 9.27
CA LYS A 430 21.19 12.12 9.05
C LYS A 430 21.57 12.37 7.60
N ALA A 431 21.41 13.59 7.12
CA ALA A 431 22.05 14.07 5.91
C ALA A 431 23.30 14.86 6.29
N VAL A 432 24.43 14.50 5.68
CA VAL A 432 25.66 15.29 5.73
C VAL A 432 25.67 16.17 4.48
N LEU A 433 25.91 17.45 4.64
CA LEU A 433 25.91 18.40 3.53
C LEU A 433 26.95 19.51 3.72
N ASN A 434 27.42 20.04 2.60
CA ASN A 434 28.25 21.25 2.53
C ASN A 434 27.62 22.26 1.56
N LEU A 435 27.72 23.53 1.89
CA LEU A 435 27.22 24.65 1.08
C LEU A 435 28.38 25.37 0.42
N ARG A 436 28.17 25.88 -0.80
CA ARG A 436 29.22 26.54 -1.59
C ARG A 436 28.92 28.00 -1.84
N GLU A 437 29.93 28.84 -1.60
CA GLU A 437 29.99 30.23 -2.05
C GLU A 437 31.28 30.43 -2.85
N GLY A 438 31.15 30.71 -4.16
CA GLY A 438 32.29 30.76 -5.07
C GLY A 438 33.04 29.42 -5.09
N ASN A 439 34.30 29.45 -4.67
CA ASN A 439 35.18 28.26 -4.56
C ASN A 439 35.37 27.79 -3.10
N VAL A 440 34.60 28.31 -2.16
CA VAL A 440 34.70 27.97 -0.73
C VAL A 440 33.52 27.09 -0.33
N ASP A 441 33.82 25.95 0.27
CA ASP A 441 32.84 25.06 0.87
C ASP A 441 32.73 25.32 2.38
N TYR A 442 31.50 25.34 2.88
CA TYR A 442 31.16 25.58 4.27
C TYR A 442 30.50 24.33 4.86
N ASP A 443 31.01 23.88 5.99
CA ASP A 443 30.48 22.69 6.67
C ASP A 443 29.17 23.01 7.40
N CYS A 444 28.22 22.08 7.28
CA CYS A 444 26.95 22.14 8.01
C CYS A 444 26.87 21.07 9.09
N LEU A 445 26.16 21.41 10.16
CA LEU A 445 25.65 20.40 11.08
C LEU A 445 24.78 19.40 10.33
N PRO A 446 24.84 18.10 10.65
CA PRO A 446 24.03 17.12 9.98
C PRO A 446 22.53 17.38 10.20
N LEU A 447 21.74 17.28 9.13
CA LEU A 447 20.30 17.40 9.21
C LEU A 447 19.70 16.06 9.64
N THR A 448 18.99 16.04 10.76
CA THR A 448 18.19 14.87 11.18
C THR A 448 16.73 15.00 10.75
N ASP A 449 16.27 16.22 10.45
CA ASP A 449 14.95 16.47 9.89
C ASP A 449 14.98 16.36 8.36
N TRP A 450 14.35 15.31 7.86
CA TRP A 450 14.36 15.03 6.43
C TRP A 450 13.31 15.80 5.64
N LYS A 451 12.37 16.51 6.29
CA LYS A 451 11.50 17.46 5.58
C LYS A 451 12.32 18.60 4.99
N VAL A 452 13.33 19.06 5.74
CA VAL A 452 14.32 20.07 5.27
C VAL A 452 15.39 19.44 4.37
N ALA A 453 15.87 18.24 4.70
CA ALA A 453 16.94 17.62 3.92
C ALA A 453 16.53 17.16 2.51
N LEU A 454 15.26 16.82 2.27
CA LEU A 454 14.79 16.30 0.97
C LEU A 454 14.83 17.34 -0.16
N PRO A 455 14.30 18.57 0.00
CA PRO A 455 14.46 19.61 -1.03
C PRO A 455 15.93 19.95 -1.30
N ILE A 456 16.78 19.96 -0.27
CA ILE A 456 18.23 20.17 -0.40
C ILE A 456 18.87 19.06 -1.24
N ASN A 457 18.51 17.79 -0.99
CA ASN A 457 18.97 16.66 -1.79
C ASN A 457 18.55 16.80 -3.26
N GLU A 458 17.32 17.25 -3.51
CA GLU A 458 16.80 17.46 -4.85
C GLU A 458 17.54 18.59 -5.58
N ALA A 459 17.76 19.73 -4.92
CA ALA A 459 18.55 20.83 -5.47
C ALA A 459 20.00 20.41 -5.75
N SER A 460 20.60 19.63 -4.83
CA SER A 460 21.94 19.05 -5.03
C SER A 460 21.99 18.15 -6.26
N TYR A 461 21.02 17.23 -6.40
CA TYR A 461 20.92 16.32 -7.54
C TYR A 461 20.73 17.08 -8.87
N LYS A 462 19.93 18.15 -8.86
CA LYS A 462 19.69 19.00 -10.04
C LYS A 462 20.77 20.06 -10.28
N SER A 463 21.78 20.15 -9.41
CA SER A 463 22.82 21.20 -9.45
C SER A 463 22.24 22.64 -9.45
N GLN A 464 21.13 22.84 -8.75
CA GLN A 464 20.42 24.11 -8.64
C GLN A 464 20.82 24.87 -7.37
N GLU A 465 20.71 26.20 -7.43
CA GLU A 465 20.75 27.02 -6.22
C GLU A 465 19.45 26.84 -5.44
N ILE A 466 19.56 26.88 -4.12
CA ILE A 466 18.45 26.77 -3.18
C ILE A 466 18.56 27.87 -2.14
N ASP A 467 17.42 28.42 -1.75
CA ASP A 467 17.32 29.44 -0.72
C ASP A 467 17.10 28.75 0.64
N LEU A 468 18.01 29.00 1.57
CA LEU A 468 18.06 28.34 2.89
C LEU A 468 18.05 29.37 4.01
N VAL A 469 17.45 29.01 5.14
CA VAL A 469 17.65 29.71 6.40
C VAL A 469 18.75 29.00 7.18
N VAL A 470 19.86 29.69 7.44
CA VAL A 470 21.01 29.14 8.16
C VAL A 470 21.35 29.96 9.39
N LYS A 471 21.78 29.28 10.46
CA LYS A 471 22.28 29.88 11.69
C LYS A 471 23.68 29.35 11.99
N PRO A 472 24.68 30.22 12.20
CA PRO A 472 26.01 29.76 12.58
C PRO A 472 26.01 29.23 14.01
N MET A 473 26.68 28.10 14.21
CA MET A 473 26.80 27.41 15.49
C MET A 473 28.27 27.14 15.79
N GLU A 474 28.66 27.29 17.05
CA GLU A 474 30.01 26.97 17.54
C GLU A 474 29.99 25.64 18.30
N ILE A 475 30.65 24.63 17.73
CA ILE A 475 30.59 23.25 18.22
C ILE A 475 31.97 22.76 18.63
N VAL A 476 32.06 22.19 19.83
CA VAL A 476 33.27 21.57 20.37
C VAL A 476 33.25 20.07 20.06
N PHE A 477 34.21 19.59 19.27
CA PHE A 477 34.24 18.19 18.78
C PHE A 477 35.05 17.23 19.67
N HIS A 478 35.98 17.78 20.45
CA HIS A 478 36.88 17.06 21.33
C HIS A 478 37.11 17.87 22.61
N ASP A 479 37.35 17.17 23.72
CA ASP A 479 37.67 17.82 24.98
C ASP A 479 38.93 18.68 24.82
N ASN A 480 38.87 19.92 25.34
CA ASN A 480 39.94 20.91 25.25
C ASN A 480 40.27 21.45 23.85
N GLU A 481 39.40 21.27 22.85
CA GLU A 481 39.53 21.92 21.53
C GLU A 481 38.71 23.22 21.47
N SER A 482 39.21 24.21 20.71
CA SER A 482 38.44 25.42 20.39
C SER A 482 37.18 25.07 19.56
N PRO A 483 36.04 25.74 19.77
CA PRO A 483 34.84 25.51 18.98
C PRO A 483 35.06 25.76 17.49
N ARG A 484 34.45 24.93 16.64
CA ARG A 484 34.43 25.13 15.19
C ARG A 484 33.10 25.73 14.78
N LYS A 485 33.14 26.74 13.91
CA LYS A 485 31.93 27.35 13.34
C LYS A 485 31.39 26.49 12.19
N MET A 486 30.11 26.18 12.27
CA MET A 486 29.38 25.41 11.25
C MET A 486 28.00 26.03 11.06
N PHE A 487 27.36 25.76 9.92
CA PHE A 487 25.96 26.17 9.73
C PHE A 487 24.99 25.10 10.22
N MET A 488 24.04 25.50 11.06
CA MET A 488 22.79 24.77 11.21
C MET A 488 21.83 25.28 10.13
N VAL A 489 21.34 24.37 9.29
CA VAL A 489 20.25 24.69 8.36
C VAL A 489 18.94 24.52 9.10
N LEU A 490 18.17 25.61 9.20
CA LEU A 490 16.90 25.66 9.90
C LEU A 490 15.74 25.30 8.99
N ASP A 491 15.75 25.81 7.75
CA ASP A 491 14.66 25.61 6.81
C ASP A 491 15.06 25.84 5.34
N VAL A 492 14.17 25.48 4.44
CA VAL A 492 14.18 25.81 3.01
C VAL A 492 13.09 26.83 2.75
N VAL A 493 13.41 27.91 2.05
CA VAL A 493 12.47 28.98 1.69
C VAL A 493 12.31 29.03 0.17
N ASP A 494 11.10 29.33 -0.29
CA ASP A 494 10.74 29.44 -1.71
C ASP A 494 11.08 30.81 -2.32
#